data_AF-A0A5C8KDB7-F1
#
_entry.id   AF-A0A5C8KDB7-F1
#
_cell.length_a   1.000
_cell.length_b   1.000
_cell.length_c   1.000
_cell.angle_alpha   90.00
_cell.angle_beta   90.00
_cell.angle_gamma   90.00
#
_symmetry.space_group_name_H-M   'P 1'
#
loop_
_entity.id
_entity.type
_entity.pdbx_description
1 polymer ?
#
loop_
_entity_poly.entity_id
_entity_poly.type
_entity_poly.pdbx_seq_one_letter_code
_entity_poly.pdbx_strand_id
1 'polypeptide(L)'
;MKAPFNKSQIFKAAWSLVKTAGKSLSEALRAAWAMAKQPKSIVDIAKEIINSDSYTVSLWEKGDKKRLYINAPYESRAYAKVGYIDLNTGRTFCEVHETRTSRGREYASLLNNIATAI
;
A
#
# COMPACT_ATOMS: atom_id res chain seq x y z
N MET A 1 13.46 -23.32 3.43
CA MET A 1 12.53 -22.18 3.63
C MET A 1 13.30 -20.88 3.42
N LYS A 2 12.90 -20.07 2.43
CA LYS A 2 13.53 -18.76 2.17
C LYS A 2 13.04 -17.80 3.26
N ALA A 3 13.94 -17.03 3.87
CA ALA A 3 13.58 -16.14 4.97
C ALA A 3 12.51 -15.13 4.51
N PRO A 4 11.41 -14.93 5.26
CA PRO A 4 10.28 -14.06 4.87
C PRO A 4 10.64 -12.57 4.75
N PHE A 5 11.87 -12.19 5.08
CA PHE A 5 12.32 -10.80 5.13
C PHE A 5 13.59 -10.58 4.31
N ASN A 6 13.65 -9.43 3.64
CA ASN A 6 14.80 -9.01 2.86
C ASN A 6 15.96 -8.55 3.77
N LYS A 7 16.88 -9.49 4.06
CA LYS A 7 18.04 -9.27 4.94
C LYS A 7 18.93 -8.09 4.49
N SER A 8 19.06 -7.88 3.19
CA SER A 8 19.87 -6.77 2.64
C SER A 8 19.25 -5.41 2.97
N GLN A 9 17.92 -5.28 2.85
CA GLN A 9 17.21 -4.06 3.25
C GLN A 9 17.30 -3.80 4.77
N ILE A 10 17.18 -4.84 5.60
CA ILE A 10 17.32 -4.71 7.06
C ILE A 10 18.71 -4.19 7.43
N PHE A 11 19.76 -4.71 6.79
CA PHE A 11 21.13 -4.24 7.01
C PHE A 11 21.34 -2.79 6.56
N LYS A 12 20.78 -2.39 5.41
CA LYS A 12 20.83 -1.00 4.93
C LYS A 12 20.15 -0.04 5.89
N ALA A 13 18.99 -0.42 6.44
CA ALA A 13 18.28 0.36 7.45
C ALA A 13 19.04 0.45 8.77
N ALA A 14 19.64 -0.65 9.24
CA ALA A 14 20.50 -0.62 10.42
C ALA A 14 21.70 0.31 10.20
N TRP A 15 22.35 0.25 9.04
CA TRP A 15 23.51 1.09 8.72
C TRP A 15 23.17 2.58 8.63
N SER A 16 21.98 2.95 8.15
CA SER A 16 21.55 4.35 8.17
C SER A 16 21.32 4.87 9.59
N LEU A 17 20.77 4.04 10.49
CA LEU A 17 20.57 4.38 11.90
C LEU A 17 21.90 4.56 12.65
N VAL A 18 22.93 3.76 12.36
CA VAL A 18 24.28 3.95 12.91
C VAL A 18 24.83 5.32 12.49
N LYS A 19 24.72 5.66 11.20
CA LYS A 19 25.26 6.92 10.65
C LYS A 19 24.51 8.17 11.11
N THR A 20 23.20 8.08 11.34
CA THR A 20 22.36 9.24 11.67
C THR A 20 22.20 9.46 13.17
N ALA A 21 22.03 8.38 13.93
CA ALA A 21 21.72 8.44 15.36
C ALA A 21 22.92 8.09 16.26
N GLY A 22 24.09 7.77 15.68
CA GLY A 22 25.29 7.39 16.44
C GLY A 22 25.13 6.11 17.26
N LYS A 23 24.11 5.29 16.97
CA LYS A 23 23.80 4.06 17.72
C LYS A 23 24.82 2.97 17.42
N SER A 24 25.02 2.06 18.38
CA SER A 24 25.80 0.86 18.15
C SER A 24 25.14 -0.04 17.09
N LEU A 25 25.94 -0.80 16.34
CA LEU A 25 25.44 -1.66 15.27
C LEU A 25 24.40 -2.66 15.77
N SER A 26 24.58 -3.20 16.99
CA SER A 26 23.65 -4.17 17.60
C SER A 26 22.28 -3.55 17.90
N GLU A 27 22.24 -2.33 18.44
CA GLU A 27 20.99 -1.60 18.69
C GLU A 27 20.30 -1.22 17.38
N ALA A 28 21.06 -0.75 16.40
CA ALA A 28 20.54 -0.42 15.07
C ALA A 28 19.94 -1.64 14.36
N LEU A 29 20.58 -2.82 14.50
CA LEU A 29 20.04 -4.06 13.93
C LEU A 29 18.74 -4.48 14.62
N ARG A 30 18.67 -4.41 15.96
CA ARG A 30 17.43 -4.72 16.70
C ARG A 30 16.29 -3.79 16.27
N ALA A 31 16.57 -2.49 16.13
CA ALA A 31 15.60 -1.51 15.66
C ALA A 31 15.14 -1.81 14.22
N ALA A 32 16.06 -2.08 13.30
CA ALA A 32 15.72 -2.42 11.91
C ALA A 32 14.90 -3.72 11.80
N TRP A 33 15.21 -4.72 12.62
CA TRP A 33 14.41 -5.94 12.72
C TRP A 33 13.02 -5.70 13.31
N ALA A 34 12.90 -4.83 14.32
CA ALA A 34 11.61 -4.44 14.88
C ALA A 34 10.75 -3.73 13.82
N MET A 35 11.33 -2.80 13.06
CA MET A 35 10.66 -2.12 11.95
C MET A 35 10.24 -3.09 10.83
N ALA A 36 11.09 -4.03 10.45
CA ALA A 36 10.77 -5.03 9.42
C ALA A 36 9.68 -6.02 9.84
N LYS A 37 9.50 -6.22 11.15
CA LYS A 37 8.45 -7.08 11.73
C LYS A 37 7.14 -6.33 11.98
N GLN A 38 7.14 -5.00 11.91
CA GLN A 38 5.89 -4.23 12.00
C GLN A 38 5.02 -4.61 10.80
N PRO A 39 3.72 -4.90 11.00
CA PRO A 39 2.81 -5.08 9.89
C PRO A 39 2.80 -3.78 9.07
N LYS A 40 3.14 -3.85 7.78
CA LYS A 40 2.98 -2.70 6.88
C LYS A 40 1.53 -2.24 6.93
N SER A 41 1.28 -0.94 6.96
CA SER A 41 -0.08 -0.46 6.88
C SER A 41 -0.69 -0.87 5.53
N ILE A 42 -1.99 -1.14 5.52
CA ILE A 42 -2.72 -1.49 4.30
C ILE A 42 -2.55 -0.41 3.21
N VAL A 43 -2.44 0.86 3.64
CA VAL A 43 -2.19 2.00 2.76
C VAL A 43 -0.81 1.92 2.11
N ASP A 44 0.22 1.51 2.87
CA ASP A 44 1.58 1.39 2.34
C ASP A 44 1.70 0.24 1.34
N ILE A 45 1.04 -0.89 1.62
CA ILE A 45 0.97 -2.04 0.69
C ILE A 45 0.32 -1.59 -0.62
N ALA A 46 -0.82 -0.89 -0.55
CA ALA A 46 -1.50 -0.39 -1.74
C ALA A 46 -0.65 0.60 -2.53
N LYS A 47 0.05 1.53 -1.86
CA LYS A 47 0.97 2.48 -2.53
C LYS A 47 2.13 1.78 -3.23
N GLU A 48 2.70 0.74 -2.61
CA GLU A 48 3.79 -0.05 -3.20
C GLU A 48 3.34 -0.78 -4.47
N ILE A 49 2.10 -1.28 -4.51
CA ILE A 49 1.53 -1.94 -5.70
C ILE A 49 1.21 -0.94 -6.81
N ILE A 50 0.64 0.21 -6.46
CA ILE A 50 0.31 1.26 -7.44
C ILE A 50 1.59 1.84 -8.06
N ASN A 51 2.66 1.98 -7.26
CA ASN A 51 3.97 2.47 -7.69
C ASN A 51 3.91 3.78 -8.50
N SER A 52 3.00 4.68 -8.11
CA SER A 52 2.78 5.96 -8.77
C SER A 52 2.27 7.00 -7.78
N ASP A 53 2.98 8.13 -7.69
CA ASP A 53 2.61 9.28 -6.86
C ASP A 53 1.36 10.00 -7.37
N SER A 54 0.93 9.69 -8.59
CA SER A 54 -0.32 10.21 -9.13
C SER A 54 -1.47 9.74 -8.27
N TYR A 55 -1.52 8.51 -7.79
CA TYR A 55 -2.70 8.04 -7.06
C TYR A 55 -2.69 8.47 -5.59
N THR A 56 -3.86 8.82 -5.09
CA THR A 56 -4.07 9.04 -3.66
C THR A 56 -4.81 7.84 -3.07
N VAL A 57 -4.24 7.31 -1.98
CA VAL A 57 -4.82 6.17 -1.24
C VAL A 57 -5.21 6.67 0.14
N SER A 58 -6.48 6.45 0.51
CA SER A 58 -7.00 6.85 1.81
C SER A 58 -7.79 5.73 2.47
N LEU A 59 -7.54 5.54 3.77
CA LEU A 59 -8.28 4.59 4.60
C LEU A 59 -9.48 5.31 5.22
N TRP A 60 -10.66 4.72 5.07
CA TRP A 60 -11.90 5.20 5.65
C TRP A 60 -12.48 4.16 6.61
N GLU A 61 -12.74 4.58 7.84
CA GLU A 61 -13.29 3.71 8.89
C GLU A 61 -14.46 4.43 9.56
N LYS A 62 -15.60 3.75 9.66
CA LYS A 62 -16.77 4.26 10.37
C LYS A 62 -17.61 3.11 10.92
N GLY A 63 -17.71 3.03 12.24
CA GLY A 63 -18.36 1.91 12.93
C GLY A 63 -17.73 0.60 12.49
N ASP A 64 -18.57 -0.35 12.08
CA ASP A 64 -18.11 -1.68 11.63
C ASP A 64 -17.62 -1.71 10.18
N LYS A 65 -17.51 -0.57 9.48
CA LYS A 65 -17.13 -0.53 8.07
C LYS A 65 -15.71 0.01 7.91
N LYS A 66 -14.89 -0.72 7.15
CA LYS A 66 -13.50 -0.38 6.83
C LYS A 66 -13.29 -0.44 5.32
N ARG A 67 -12.87 0.65 4.69
CA ARG A 67 -12.72 0.77 3.23
C ARG A 67 -11.40 1.45 2.87
N LEU A 68 -10.78 0.98 1.79
CA LEU A 68 -9.61 1.61 1.20
C LEU A 68 -10.00 2.28 -0.11
N TYR A 69 -9.95 3.61 -0.15
CA TYR A 69 -10.25 4.39 -1.35
C TYR A 69 -8.99 4.64 -2.17
N ILE A 70 -9.13 4.55 -3.49
CA ILE A 70 -8.10 4.89 -4.47
C ILE A 70 -8.66 5.98 -5.38
N ASN A 71 -7.94 7.09 -5.52
CA ASN A 71 -8.36 8.20 -6.37
C ASN A 71 -7.21 8.64 -7.29
N ALA A 72 -7.56 9.10 -8.48
CA ALA A 72 -6.63 9.61 -9.48
C ALA A 72 -6.85 11.15 -9.62
N PRO A 73 -5.96 12.00 -9.09
CA PRO A 73 -6.12 13.46 -8.99
C PRO A 73 -5.97 14.20 -10.32
N TYR A 74 -5.31 13.61 -11.33
CA TYR A 74 -5.11 14.23 -12.64
C TYR A 74 -6.22 13.95 -13.66
N GLU A 75 -7.30 13.33 -13.22
CA GLU A 75 -8.44 12.97 -14.04
C GLU A 75 -9.54 14.05 -13.93
N SER A 76 -10.33 14.25 -14.99
CA SER A 76 -11.51 15.13 -14.92
C SER A 76 -12.45 14.64 -13.81
N ARG A 77 -13.35 15.49 -13.29
CA ARG A 77 -14.30 15.11 -12.20
C ARG A 77 -15.04 13.78 -12.43
N ALA A 78 -15.21 13.35 -13.69
CA ALA A 78 -15.82 12.08 -14.08
C ALA A 78 -14.94 10.84 -13.83
N TYR A 79 -13.62 10.98 -13.73
CA TYR A 79 -12.65 9.89 -13.56
C TYR A 79 -11.74 10.09 -12.34
N ALA A 80 -11.97 11.15 -11.56
CA ALA A 80 -11.19 11.47 -10.36
C ALA A 80 -11.25 10.36 -9.30
N LYS A 81 -12.28 9.52 -9.35
CA LYS A 81 -12.52 8.43 -8.41
C LYS A 81 -12.37 7.09 -9.13
N VAL A 82 -11.39 6.30 -8.70
CA VAL A 82 -11.12 4.96 -9.25
C VAL A 82 -12.11 3.98 -8.63
N GLY A 83 -12.21 4.00 -7.30
CA GLY A 83 -13.06 3.09 -6.57
C GLY A 83 -12.59 2.86 -5.14
N TYR A 84 -13.09 1.79 -4.53
CA TYR A 84 -12.68 1.39 -3.19
C TYR A 84 -12.68 -0.13 -3.02
N ILE A 85 -11.95 -0.57 -2.00
CA ILE A 85 -11.89 -1.97 -1.54
C ILE A 85 -12.54 -2.01 -0.17
N ASP A 86 -13.54 -2.88 0.00
CA ASP A 86 -14.14 -3.14 1.30
C ASP A 86 -13.25 -4.14 2.04
N LEU A 87 -12.60 -3.69 3.12
CA LEU A 87 -11.58 -4.46 3.83
C LEU A 87 -12.18 -5.56 4.72
N ASN A 88 -13.49 -5.53 4.98
CA ASN A 88 -14.15 -6.58 5.76
C ASN A 88 -14.57 -7.76 4.88
N THR A 89 -14.95 -7.46 3.64
CA THR A 89 -15.46 -8.47 2.70
C THR A 89 -14.46 -8.84 1.60
N GLY A 90 -13.38 -8.07 1.45
CA GLY A 90 -12.41 -8.20 0.36
C GLY A 90 -12.95 -7.79 -1.01
N ARG A 91 -14.16 -7.24 -1.09
CA ARG A 91 -14.82 -6.91 -2.36
C ARG A 91 -14.30 -5.59 -2.92
N THR A 92 -14.04 -5.57 -4.22
CA THR A 92 -13.63 -4.38 -4.97
C THR A 92 -14.85 -3.71 -5.60
N PHE A 93 -14.83 -2.38 -5.63
CA PHE A 93 -15.86 -1.55 -6.24
C PHE A 93 -15.19 -0.50 -7.12
N CYS A 94 -15.32 -0.63 -8.43
CA CYS A 94 -14.86 0.35 -9.39
C CYS A 94 -15.96 1.40 -9.63
N GLU A 95 -15.64 2.70 -9.51
CA GLU A 95 -16.59 3.78 -9.82
C GLU A 95 -16.73 4.01 -11.34
N VAL A 96 -15.68 3.68 -12.11
CA VAL A 96 -15.71 3.75 -13.57
C VAL A 96 -16.22 2.41 -14.11
N HIS A 97 -17.21 2.44 -15.01
CA HIS A 97 -17.73 1.21 -15.62
C HIS A 97 -16.62 0.39 -16.31
N GLU A 98 -16.27 -0.73 -15.70
CA GLU A 98 -15.16 -1.61 -16.09
C GLU A 98 -15.30 -2.11 -17.54
N THR A 99 -16.53 -2.35 -17.99
CA THR A 99 -16.82 -2.89 -19.32
C THR A 99 -16.81 -1.84 -20.42
N ARG A 100 -16.85 -0.54 -20.06
CA ARG A 100 -17.14 0.54 -21.01
C ARG A 100 -15.89 1.23 -21.55
N THR A 101 -14.79 1.24 -20.80
CA THR A 101 -13.54 1.92 -21.20
C THR A 101 -12.31 1.06 -20.88
N SER A 102 -11.21 1.26 -21.63
CA SER A 102 -9.92 0.62 -21.31
C SER A 102 -9.46 0.96 -19.89
N ARG A 103 -9.60 2.23 -19.49
CA ARG A 103 -9.28 2.70 -18.14
C ARG A 103 -10.10 2.03 -17.05
N GLY A 104 -11.40 1.81 -17.27
CA GLY A 104 -12.24 1.07 -16.32
C GLY A 104 -11.70 -0.33 -16.04
N ARG A 105 -11.19 -1.02 -17.06
CA ARG A 105 -10.53 -2.34 -16.91
C ARG A 105 -9.22 -2.25 -16.14
N GLU A 106 -8.40 -1.23 -16.43
CA GLU A 106 -7.14 -0.99 -15.72
C GLU A 106 -7.39 -0.71 -14.22
N TYR A 107 -8.36 0.13 -13.91
CA TYR A 107 -8.77 0.46 -12.55
C TYR A 107 -9.32 -0.75 -11.78
N ALA A 108 -10.15 -1.57 -12.42
CA ALA A 108 -10.64 -2.81 -11.83
C ALA A 108 -9.48 -3.79 -11.54
N SER A 109 -8.57 -3.96 -12.51
CA SER A 109 -7.38 -4.81 -12.35
C SER A 109 -6.50 -4.33 -11.21
N LEU A 110 -6.26 -3.02 -11.11
CA LEU A 110 -5.51 -2.41 -10.03
C LEU A 110 -6.14 -2.68 -8.65
N LEU A 111 -7.45 -2.44 -8.52
CA LEU A 111 -8.19 -2.70 -7.28
C LEU A 111 -8.11 -4.19 -6.88
N ASN A 112 -8.23 -5.11 -7.83
CA ASN A 112 -8.14 -6.55 -7.56
C ASN A 112 -6.73 -7.00 -7.17
N ASN A 113 -5.69 -6.45 -7.79
CA ASN A 113 -4.30 -6.72 -7.41
C ASN A 113 -4.02 -6.27 -5.97
N ILE A 114 -4.54 -5.10 -5.59
CA ILE A 114 -4.40 -4.57 -4.23
C ILE A 114 -5.22 -5.40 -3.24
N ALA A 115 -6.45 -5.77 -3.57
CA ALA A 115 -7.31 -6.60 -2.73
C ALA A 115 -6.72 -8.00 -2.48
N THR A 116 -5.97 -8.55 -3.43
CA THR A 116 -5.31 -9.87 -3.28
C THR A 116 -4.07 -9.79 -2.37
N ALA A 117 -3.47 -8.61 -2.22
CA ALA A 117 -2.24 -8.41 -1.46
C ALA A 117 -2.47 -7.99 0.00
N ILE A 118 -3.72 -7.67 0.36
CA ILE A 118 -4.15 -7.26 1.70
C ILE A 118 -4.84 -8.42 2.39
#